data_AF-A0A3D2RJ62-F1
#
_entry.id   AF-A0A3D2RJ62-F1
#
_cell.length_a   1.000
_cell.length_b   1.000
_cell.length_c   1.000
_cell.angle_alpha   90.00
_cell.angle_beta   90.00
_cell.angle_gamma   90.00
#
_symmetry.space_group_name_H-M   'P 1'
#
loop_
_entity.id
_entity.type
_entity.pdbx_description
1 polymer ?
#
loop_
_entity_poly.entity_id
_entity_poly.type
_entity_poly.pdbx_seq_one_letter_code
_entity_poly.pdbx_strand_id
1 'polypeptide(L)'
;MGEIVDTSRAFFEEVVQPILERDIPDIAGQAACGMFGYGSECYGMDDQVSRDHHFGLRVDMLLPDELHQSRAKEITETVSKQLPQSFRGFDLREGHVAGAGLAPESLDAFLGRTIGLTRAPETHVEWLAMPEEDIVHVTNGEVWYDPSGTFTRIRDTLSYYPEPVWLRRISHWCRYFSGMGVYALNRALIRKNYQYASITFARSIKWAIELAFMLNKTYFPYDKWLDAFFRRLSTLADRMVPLIDEAVDIGTGWDRKLEILEQLSDILDERMVEIGVISPHPRFTGNETSGYRLLEHAYADIVKQLPDDVRNVVPQWDQVYLEEFHTTYVEELPIEDWDHLLNLTPVDS
;
A
#
# COMPACT_ATOMS: atom_id res chain seq x y z
N MET A 1 0.06 -16.80 13.00
CA MET A 1 0.21 -15.62 12.14
C MET A 1 0.87 -14.42 12.83
N GLY A 2 1.17 -14.46 14.14
CA GLY A 2 2.01 -13.45 14.83
C GLY A 2 3.40 -13.95 15.23
N GLU A 3 3.68 -15.25 15.08
CA GLU A 3 4.87 -15.89 15.66
C GLU A 3 6.18 -15.25 15.22
N ILE A 4 6.32 -14.83 13.95
CA ILE A 4 7.57 -14.23 13.47
C ILE A 4 7.74 -12.79 13.93
N VAL A 5 6.65 -12.00 13.97
CA VAL A 5 6.65 -10.63 14.49
C VAL A 5 6.95 -10.64 15.98
N ASP A 6 6.25 -11.49 16.75
CA ASP A 6 6.44 -11.66 18.19
C ASP A 6 7.85 -12.16 18.53
N THR A 7 8.37 -13.10 17.74
CA THR A 7 9.74 -13.62 17.93
C THR A 7 10.78 -12.56 17.57
N SER A 8 10.55 -11.78 16.52
CA SER A 8 11.44 -10.69 16.12
C SER A 8 11.45 -9.54 17.14
N ARG A 9 10.29 -9.20 17.72
CA ARG A 9 10.19 -8.25 18.83
C ARG A 9 10.96 -8.75 20.04
N ALA A 10 10.75 -10.01 20.44
CA ALA A 10 11.50 -10.59 21.56
C ALA A 10 13.01 -10.62 21.31
N PHE A 11 13.44 -10.92 20.08
CA PHE A 11 14.85 -10.84 19.70
C PHE A 11 15.40 -9.42 19.83
N PHE A 12 14.62 -8.43 19.39
CA PHE A 12 15.00 -7.03 19.56
C PHE A 12 15.16 -6.66 21.04
N GLU A 13 14.14 -6.90 21.86
CA GLU A 13 14.10 -6.52 23.28
C GLU A 13 15.15 -7.26 24.12
N GLU A 14 15.38 -8.55 23.86
CA GLU A 14 16.27 -9.38 24.67
C GLU A 14 17.74 -9.34 24.23
N VAL A 15 18.01 -9.04 22.95
CA VAL A 15 19.35 -9.16 22.36
C VAL A 15 19.81 -7.84 21.75
N VAL A 16 19.09 -7.33 20.75
CA VAL A 16 19.58 -6.20 19.93
C VAL A 16 19.58 -4.89 20.72
N GLN A 17 18.46 -4.53 21.34
CA GLN A 17 18.32 -3.28 22.07
C GLN A 17 19.36 -3.13 23.19
N PRO A 18 19.61 -4.13 24.06
CA PRO A 18 20.67 -4.04 25.06
C PRO A 18 22.08 -3.82 24.50
N ILE A 19 22.38 -4.36 23.31
CA ILE A 19 23.67 -4.13 22.63
C ILE A 19 23.75 -2.67 22.14
N LEU A 20 22.69 -2.19 21.47
CA LEU A 20 22.64 -0.82 20.95
C LEU A 20 22.81 0.21 22.08
N GLU A 21 22.04 0.07 23.17
CA GLU A 21 22.06 1.01 24.29
C GLU A 21 23.39 1.00 25.06
N ARG A 22 24.07 -0.15 25.14
CA ARG A 22 25.33 -0.27 25.88
C ARG A 22 26.54 0.16 25.07
N ASP A 23 26.64 -0.25 23.81
CA ASP A 23 27.87 -0.14 23.02
C ASP A 23 27.85 1.06 22.07
N ILE A 24 26.68 1.47 21.58
CA ILE A 24 26.50 2.60 20.65
C ILE A 24 25.28 3.49 21.02
N PRO A 25 25.22 4.02 22.25
CA PRO A 25 24.05 4.77 22.76
C PRO A 25 23.71 6.04 21.96
N ASP A 26 24.69 6.67 21.30
CA ASP A 26 24.48 7.82 20.41
C ASP A 26 23.64 7.45 19.18
N ILE A 27 23.83 6.23 18.67
CA ILE A 27 23.07 5.67 17.55
C ILE A 27 21.71 5.18 18.05
N ALA A 28 21.69 4.46 19.17
CA ALA A 28 20.45 3.97 19.79
C ALA A 28 19.47 5.12 20.07
N GLY A 29 19.94 6.31 20.46
CA GLY A 29 19.09 7.48 20.70
C GLY A 29 18.45 8.10 19.44
N GLN A 30 18.86 7.68 18.23
CA GLN A 30 18.40 8.25 16.96
C GLN A 30 17.75 7.23 16.02
N ALA A 31 17.83 5.93 16.35
CA ALA A 31 17.27 4.87 15.54
C ALA A 31 15.77 4.66 15.82
N ALA A 32 15.03 4.27 14.79
CA ALA A 32 13.72 3.67 14.92
C ALA A 32 13.80 2.18 14.56
N CYS A 33 13.40 1.29 15.46
CA CYS A 33 13.46 -0.15 15.31
C CYS A 33 12.07 -0.78 15.37
N GLY A 34 11.83 -1.78 14.53
CA GLY A 34 10.56 -2.47 14.45
C GLY A 34 10.53 -3.55 13.38
N MET A 35 9.33 -3.83 12.89
CA MET A 35 9.09 -4.63 11.69
C MET A 35 8.01 -3.94 10.86
N PHE A 36 8.38 -3.37 9.72
CA PHE A 36 7.51 -2.55 8.87
C PHE A 36 7.99 -2.58 7.41
N GLY A 37 7.25 -1.98 6.47
CA GLY A 37 7.66 -1.88 5.07
C GLY A 37 6.98 -2.88 4.14
N TYR A 38 7.75 -3.49 3.24
CA TYR A 38 7.22 -4.21 2.08
C TYR A 38 6.86 -5.69 2.34
N GLY A 39 7.36 -6.28 3.43
CA GLY A 39 7.16 -7.70 3.74
C GLY A 39 5.70 -8.07 4.06
N SER A 40 5.28 -9.28 3.66
CA SER A 40 3.92 -9.79 3.93
C SER A 40 3.61 -9.99 5.41
N GLU A 41 4.64 -10.19 6.22
CA GLU A 41 4.61 -10.27 7.68
C GLU A 41 4.08 -8.98 8.29
N CYS A 42 4.44 -7.82 7.72
CA CYS A 42 3.99 -6.51 8.15
C CYS A 42 2.48 -6.30 7.91
N TYR A 43 1.89 -7.11 7.02
CA TYR A 43 0.47 -7.17 6.72
C TYR A 43 -0.26 -8.32 7.44
N GLY A 44 0.47 -9.18 8.16
CA GLY A 44 -0.07 -10.40 8.75
C GLY A 44 -0.58 -11.40 7.70
N MET A 45 0.01 -11.40 6.51
CA MET A 45 -0.41 -12.23 5.37
C MET A 45 0.58 -13.33 5.00
N ASP A 46 1.55 -13.63 5.86
CA ASP A 46 2.47 -14.73 5.60
C ASP A 46 1.77 -16.08 5.56
N ASP A 47 2.13 -16.88 4.56
CA ASP A 47 1.74 -18.27 4.43
C ASP A 47 2.94 -19.16 4.11
N GLN A 48 2.70 -20.44 3.81
CA GLN A 48 3.77 -21.39 3.51
C GLN A 48 4.45 -21.16 2.15
N VAL A 49 3.81 -20.41 1.24
CA VAL A 49 4.27 -20.20 -0.14
C VAL A 49 4.97 -18.84 -0.29
N SER A 50 4.67 -17.87 0.58
CA SER A 50 5.26 -16.52 0.61
C SER A 50 6.49 -16.45 1.53
N ARG A 51 7.48 -17.34 1.34
CA ARG A 51 8.72 -17.40 2.14
C ARG A 51 10.01 -17.11 1.37
N ASP A 52 9.88 -16.82 0.09
CA ASP A 52 10.97 -16.63 -0.88
C ASP A 52 11.59 -15.23 -0.84
N HIS A 53 10.87 -14.23 -0.33
CA HIS A 53 11.37 -12.87 -0.14
C HIS A 53 10.99 -12.32 1.25
N HIS A 54 11.93 -11.68 1.95
CA HIS A 54 11.75 -11.02 3.26
C HIS A 54 11.27 -11.90 4.44
N PHE A 55 11.15 -13.22 4.30
CA PHE A 55 10.76 -14.11 5.39
C PHE A 55 11.92 -14.45 6.33
N GLY A 56 11.71 -14.26 7.63
CA GLY A 56 12.68 -14.63 8.66
C GLY A 56 12.65 -13.70 9.87
N LEU A 57 13.49 -14.00 10.84
CA LEU A 57 13.68 -13.12 12.00
C LEU A 57 14.33 -11.82 11.52
N ARG A 58 13.69 -10.67 11.79
CA ARG A 58 14.19 -9.38 11.32
C ARG A 58 13.84 -8.23 12.26
N VAL A 59 14.79 -7.33 12.43
CA VAL A 59 14.59 -5.99 13.01
C VAL A 59 14.92 -4.97 11.93
N ASP A 60 13.90 -4.27 11.44
CA ASP A 60 14.06 -3.11 10.58
C ASP A 60 14.56 -1.95 11.44
N MET A 61 15.64 -1.27 11.01
CA MET A 61 16.26 -0.18 11.76
C MET A 61 16.47 1.05 10.87
N LEU A 62 15.62 2.06 11.03
CA LEU A 62 15.75 3.32 10.30
C LEU A 62 16.63 4.30 11.09
N LEU A 63 17.52 4.97 10.37
CA LEU A 63 18.49 5.94 10.88
C LEU A 63 18.43 7.24 10.06
N PRO A 64 18.78 8.40 10.64
CA PRO A 64 19.04 9.60 9.85
C PRO A 64 20.08 9.31 8.77
N ASP A 65 19.89 9.87 7.57
CA ASP A 65 20.71 9.53 6.39
C ASP A 65 22.22 9.69 6.61
N GLU A 66 22.64 10.82 7.19
CA GLU A 66 24.05 11.09 7.52
C GLU A 66 24.65 10.02 8.46
N LEU A 67 23.85 9.53 9.41
CA LEU A 67 24.28 8.52 10.37
C LEU A 67 24.35 7.14 9.72
N HIS A 68 23.36 6.81 8.88
CA HIS A 68 23.38 5.58 8.09
C HIS A 68 24.63 5.53 7.19
N GLN A 69 24.87 6.57 6.38
CA GLN A 69 26.01 6.62 5.46
C GLN A 69 27.37 6.50 6.17
N SER A 70 27.52 7.12 7.34
CA SER A 70 28.81 7.16 8.06
C SER A 70 29.03 6.00 9.02
N ARG A 71 27.98 5.38 9.57
CA ARG A 71 28.07 4.41 10.67
C ARG A 71 27.38 3.07 10.43
N ALA A 72 26.63 2.85 9.34
CA ALA A 72 25.90 1.59 9.12
C ALA A 72 26.79 0.34 9.24
N LYS A 73 28.01 0.38 8.70
CA LYS A 73 28.97 -0.73 8.82
C LYS A 73 29.36 -1.01 10.29
N GLU A 74 29.61 0.03 11.07
CA GLU A 74 29.95 -0.10 12.49
C GLU A 74 28.78 -0.71 13.29
N ILE A 75 27.55 -0.28 13.00
CA ILE A 75 26.33 -0.81 13.63
C ILE A 75 26.22 -2.30 13.34
N THR A 76 26.25 -2.68 12.06
CA THR A 76 26.15 -4.08 11.64
C THR A 76 27.25 -4.92 12.27
N GLU A 77 28.50 -4.45 12.27
CA GLU A 77 29.62 -5.20 12.87
C GLU A 77 29.51 -5.34 14.39
N THR A 78 29.11 -4.29 15.10
CA THR A 78 29.00 -4.27 16.56
C THR A 78 27.92 -5.23 17.04
N VAL A 79 26.76 -5.21 16.38
CA VAL A 79 25.64 -6.09 16.70
C VAL A 79 25.98 -7.53 16.29
N SER A 80 26.39 -7.76 15.04
CA SER A 80 26.60 -9.12 14.50
C SER A 80 27.65 -9.94 15.27
N LYS A 81 28.67 -9.30 15.87
CA LYS A 81 29.69 -9.99 16.69
C LYS A 81 29.14 -10.59 17.99
N GLN A 82 27.95 -10.18 18.40
CA GLN A 82 27.35 -10.53 19.68
C GLN A 82 26.05 -11.31 19.55
N LEU A 83 25.55 -11.48 18.32
CA LEU A 83 24.33 -12.24 18.07
C LEU A 83 24.55 -13.74 18.30
N PRO A 84 23.53 -14.46 18.83
CA PRO A 84 23.56 -15.92 18.89
C PRO A 84 23.51 -16.51 17.47
N GLN A 85 23.77 -17.81 17.33
CA GLN A 85 23.61 -18.47 16.02
C GLN A 85 22.12 -18.59 15.63
N SER A 86 21.25 -18.82 16.60
CA SER A 86 19.81 -18.92 16.41
C SER A 86 19.06 -18.31 17.59
N PHE A 87 17.81 -17.91 17.38
CA PHE A 87 16.93 -17.38 18.41
C PHE A 87 15.56 -18.07 18.33
N ARG A 88 15.16 -18.72 19.43
CA ARG A 88 13.88 -19.44 19.56
C ARG A 88 13.53 -20.38 18.39
N GLY A 89 14.55 -21.04 17.82
CA GLY A 89 14.38 -22.00 16.73
C GLY A 89 14.53 -21.43 15.32
N PHE A 90 14.77 -20.12 15.18
CA PHE A 90 15.08 -19.46 13.91
C PHE A 90 16.59 -19.22 13.79
N ASP A 91 17.22 -19.67 12.71
CA ASP A 91 18.62 -19.35 12.41
C ASP A 91 18.73 -17.89 11.95
N LEU A 92 19.71 -17.14 12.48
CA LEU A 92 19.91 -15.73 12.13
C LEU A 92 20.57 -15.54 10.76
N ARG A 93 21.12 -16.60 10.17
CA ARG A 93 21.83 -16.59 8.89
C ARG A 93 21.02 -17.16 7.73
N GLU A 94 19.85 -17.76 8.00
CA GLU A 94 18.97 -18.33 6.97
C GLU A 94 17.99 -17.32 6.36
N GLY A 95 17.95 -16.07 6.85
CA GLY A 95 17.07 -15.02 6.31
C GLY A 95 17.67 -14.31 5.08
N HIS A 96 16.82 -13.97 4.10
CA HIS A 96 17.17 -13.14 2.94
C HIS A 96 17.32 -11.64 3.29
N VAL A 97 17.80 -11.33 4.49
CA VAL A 97 17.97 -9.97 4.99
C VAL A 97 19.45 -9.73 5.22
N ALA A 98 20.01 -8.69 4.59
CA ALA A 98 21.36 -8.26 4.87
C ALA A 98 21.48 -7.88 6.36
N GLY A 99 22.40 -8.53 7.11
CA GLY A 99 22.73 -8.13 8.49
C GLY A 99 22.33 -9.06 9.64
N ALA A 100 22.21 -10.38 9.41
CA ALA A 100 22.03 -11.38 10.47
C ALA A 100 20.82 -11.10 11.41
N GLY A 101 19.71 -10.63 10.83
CA GLY A 101 18.48 -10.31 11.58
C GLY A 101 18.36 -8.83 11.99
N LEU A 102 19.35 -7.97 11.74
CA LEU A 102 19.23 -6.51 11.84
C LEU A 102 19.42 -5.89 10.45
N ALA A 103 18.49 -5.02 10.03
CA ALA A 103 18.53 -4.34 8.75
C ALA A 103 18.59 -2.81 8.94
N PRO A 104 19.80 -2.23 9.12
CA PRO A 104 19.96 -0.78 9.15
C PRO A 104 19.70 -0.18 7.77
N GLU A 105 18.94 0.91 7.74
CA GLU A 105 18.64 1.67 6.53
C GLU A 105 18.50 3.17 6.84
N SER A 106 18.72 4.01 5.83
CA SER A 106 18.39 5.45 5.87
C SER A 106 16.87 5.65 5.86
N LEU A 107 16.36 6.40 6.84
CA LEU A 107 14.96 6.84 6.91
C LEU A 107 14.57 7.64 5.66
N ASP A 108 15.44 8.56 5.24
CA ASP A 108 15.22 9.41 4.08
C ASP A 108 15.14 8.59 2.79
N ALA A 109 16.02 7.59 2.64
CA ALA A 109 16.01 6.70 1.48
C ALA A 109 14.76 5.82 1.46
N PHE A 110 14.37 5.27 2.61
CA PHE A 110 13.14 4.49 2.77
C PHE A 110 11.91 5.31 2.37
N LEU A 111 11.71 6.49 2.98
CA LEU A 111 10.57 7.34 2.65
C LEU A 111 10.64 7.85 1.20
N GLY A 112 11.83 8.16 0.70
CA GLY A 112 12.04 8.64 -0.66
C GLY A 112 11.57 7.65 -1.71
N ARG A 113 11.96 6.37 -1.59
CA ARG A 113 11.52 5.31 -2.52
C ARG A 113 10.05 4.94 -2.35
N THR A 114 9.48 5.09 -1.15
CA THR A 114 8.12 4.65 -0.86
C THR A 114 7.09 5.73 -1.20
N ILE A 115 7.31 6.97 -0.76
CA ILE A 115 6.32 8.06 -0.88
C ILE A 115 6.86 9.31 -1.58
N GLY A 116 8.12 9.31 -2.03
CA GLY A 116 8.73 10.44 -2.75
C GLY A 116 9.09 11.64 -1.88
N LEU A 117 9.07 11.46 -0.55
CA LEU A 117 9.39 12.49 0.44
C LEU A 117 10.43 11.93 1.41
N THR A 118 11.26 12.78 1.99
CA THR A 118 12.19 12.40 3.08
C THR A 118 11.65 12.75 4.47
N ARG A 119 10.41 13.27 4.53
CA ARG A 119 9.72 13.72 5.75
C ARG A 119 8.21 13.48 5.63
N ALA A 120 7.49 13.75 6.71
CA ALA A 120 6.03 13.82 6.66
C ALA A 120 5.56 14.89 5.65
N PRO A 121 4.42 14.67 4.96
CA PRO A 121 3.81 15.65 4.08
C PRO A 121 3.29 16.86 4.87
N GLU A 122 3.55 18.06 4.38
CA GLU A 122 3.18 19.35 4.99
C GLU A 122 2.05 20.05 4.23
N THR A 123 1.87 19.73 2.94
CA THR A 123 0.86 20.37 2.08
C THR A 123 -0.05 19.34 1.44
N HIS A 124 -1.25 19.75 1.04
CA HIS A 124 -2.15 18.86 0.31
C HIS A 124 -1.59 18.41 -1.04
N VAL A 125 -0.76 19.24 -1.69
CA VAL A 125 -0.10 18.89 -2.95
C VAL A 125 0.89 17.75 -2.74
N GLU A 126 1.71 17.81 -1.69
CA GLU A 126 2.60 16.71 -1.31
C GLU A 126 1.81 15.44 -1.01
N TRP A 127 0.73 15.55 -0.24
CA TRP A 127 -0.17 14.42 0.03
C TRP A 127 -0.77 13.76 -1.22
N LEU A 128 -1.07 14.56 -2.24
CA LEU A 128 -1.61 14.07 -3.51
C LEU A 128 -0.50 13.57 -4.44
N ALA A 129 0.75 13.96 -4.26
CA ALA A 129 1.88 13.46 -5.02
C ALA A 129 2.39 12.09 -4.52
N MET A 130 2.10 11.71 -3.27
CA MET A 130 2.43 10.38 -2.76
C MET A 130 1.58 9.29 -3.46
N PRO A 131 2.18 8.15 -3.89
CA PRO A 131 1.44 7.02 -4.44
C PRO A 131 0.48 6.46 -3.39
N GLU A 132 -0.78 6.29 -3.77
CA GLU A 132 -1.83 5.86 -2.84
C GLU A 132 -1.55 4.50 -2.19
N GLU A 133 -1.07 3.56 -3.01
CA GLU A 133 -0.81 2.17 -2.63
C GLU A 133 0.44 2.00 -1.76
N ASP A 134 1.38 2.94 -1.82
CA ASP A 134 2.66 2.79 -1.13
C ASP A 134 2.67 3.38 0.28
N ILE A 135 1.74 4.29 0.61
CA ILE A 135 1.65 4.88 1.96
C ILE A 135 1.52 3.79 3.03
N VAL A 136 0.83 2.69 2.72
CA VAL A 136 0.65 1.59 3.66
C VAL A 136 1.97 0.91 4.03
N HIS A 137 3.00 0.92 3.17
CA HIS A 137 4.33 0.39 3.50
C HIS A 137 5.02 1.23 4.59
N VAL A 138 4.70 2.52 4.69
CA VAL A 138 5.23 3.39 5.77
C VAL A 138 4.48 3.17 7.08
N THR A 139 3.17 2.87 7.01
CA THR A 139 2.28 2.82 8.19
C THR A 139 1.95 1.42 8.70
N ASN A 140 2.23 0.36 7.95
CA ASN A 140 1.97 -1.02 8.38
C ASN A 140 2.98 -1.50 9.43
N GLY A 141 2.82 -2.74 9.90
CA GLY A 141 3.73 -3.32 10.88
C GLY A 141 3.79 -2.53 12.20
N GLU A 142 4.91 -2.66 12.89
CA GLU A 142 5.07 -2.21 14.27
C GLU A 142 6.40 -1.47 14.47
N VAL A 143 6.36 -0.40 15.28
CA VAL A 143 7.56 0.28 15.79
C VAL A 143 7.67 -0.03 17.27
N TRP A 144 8.77 -0.67 17.68
CA TRP A 144 8.99 -1.09 19.06
C TRP A 144 9.83 -0.09 19.84
N TYR A 145 10.68 0.67 19.14
CA TYR A 145 11.63 1.59 19.74
C TYR A 145 11.91 2.76 18.78
N ASP A 146 11.66 4.00 19.21
CA ASP A 146 12.02 5.22 18.47
C ASP A 146 12.16 6.37 19.50
N PRO A 147 13.27 6.43 20.25
CA PRO A 147 13.48 7.45 21.27
C PRO A 147 13.50 8.88 20.72
N SER A 148 13.84 9.07 19.44
CA SER A 148 13.76 10.37 18.76
C SER A 148 12.30 10.78 18.46
N GLY A 149 11.41 9.80 18.36
CA GLY A 149 10.02 9.90 17.91
C GLY A 149 9.87 10.38 16.46
N THR A 150 10.94 10.40 15.66
CA THR A 150 10.90 10.97 14.31
C THR A 150 10.05 10.11 13.39
N PHE A 151 10.27 8.80 13.38
CA PHE A 151 9.50 7.91 12.53
C PHE A 151 8.08 7.74 13.06
N THR A 152 7.90 7.68 14.39
CA THR A 152 6.56 7.69 15.01
C THR A 152 5.75 8.92 14.58
N ARG A 153 6.30 10.14 14.65
CA ARG A 153 5.59 11.36 14.22
C ARG A 153 5.21 11.35 12.73
N ILE A 154 6.06 10.78 11.88
CA ILE A 154 5.77 10.62 10.45
C ILE A 154 4.58 9.66 10.27
N ARG A 155 4.60 8.51 10.94
CA ARG A 155 3.49 7.55 10.91
C ARG A 155 2.19 8.12 11.49
N ASP A 156 2.27 8.93 12.55
CA ASP A 156 1.11 9.62 13.12
C ASP A 156 0.50 10.62 12.12
N THR A 157 1.34 11.37 11.40
CA THR A 157 0.90 12.27 10.33
C THR A 157 0.26 11.48 9.20
N LEU A 158 0.85 10.33 8.85
CA LEU A 158 0.35 9.42 7.84
C LEU A 158 -0.82 8.54 8.31
N SER A 159 -1.31 8.69 9.54
CA SER A 159 -2.38 7.85 10.09
C SER A 159 -3.60 7.78 9.18
N TYR A 160 -3.99 8.91 8.59
CA TYR A 160 -4.89 8.95 7.44
C TYR A 160 -4.83 10.28 6.68
N TYR A 161 -5.44 10.34 5.50
CA TYR A 161 -5.53 11.56 4.70
C TYR A 161 -6.22 12.73 5.43
N PRO A 162 -5.67 13.96 5.32
CA PRO A 162 -6.43 15.18 5.59
C PRO A 162 -7.69 15.24 4.74
N GLU A 163 -8.76 15.85 5.26
CA GLU A 163 -10.08 15.82 4.63
C GLU A 163 -10.10 16.32 3.16
N PRO A 164 -9.46 17.45 2.79
CA PRO A 164 -9.42 17.88 1.39
C PRO A 164 -8.75 16.86 0.45
N VAL A 165 -7.67 16.22 0.92
CA VAL A 165 -6.94 15.18 0.16
C VAL A 165 -7.81 13.95 -0.02
N TRP A 166 -8.45 13.49 1.06
CA TRP A 166 -9.36 12.35 1.05
C TRP A 166 -10.52 12.55 0.06
N LEU A 167 -11.20 13.69 0.14
CA LEU A 167 -12.29 14.06 -0.77
C LEU A 167 -11.79 14.13 -2.22
N ARG A 168 -10.59 14.67 -2.44
CA ARG A 168 -10.00 14.72 -3.78
C ARG A 168 -9.70 13.34 -4.35
N ARG A 169 -9.19 12.40 -3.56
CA ARG A 169 -8.95 11.01 -3.97
C ARG A 169 -10.27 10.28 -4.25
N ILE A 170 -11.27 10.40 -3.37
CA ILE A 170 -12.61 9.84 -3.63
C ILE A 170 -13.18 10.37 -4.94
N SER A 171 -13.14 11.69 -5.16
CA SER A 171 -13.68 12.27 -6.40
C SER A 171 -12.94 11.78 -7.64
N HIS A 172 -11.61 11.65 -7.57
CA HIS A 172 -10.81 11.05 -8.64
C HIS A 172 -11.33 9.64 -9.01
N TRP A 173 -11.47 8.77 -8.01
CA TRP A 173 -11.92 7.40 -8.23
C TRP A 173 -13.39 7.30 -8.64
N CYS A 174 -14.26 8.19 -8.15
CA CYS A 174 -15.65 8.30 -8.62
C CYS A 174 -15.72 8.55 -10.13
N ARG A 175 -14.89 9.48 -10.63
CA ARG A 175 -14.81 9.78 -12.06
C ARG A 175 -14.26 8.59 -12.86
N TYR A 176 -13.23 7.90 -12.34
CA TYR A 176 -12.63 6.75 -13.04
C TYR A 176 -13.59 5.57 -13.07
N PHE A 177 -14.14 5.18 -11.92
CA PHE A 177 -15.12 4.09 -11.82
C PHE A 177 -16.35 4.35 -12.69
N SER A 178 -16.90 5.57 -12.69
CA SER A 178 -18.09 5.85 -13.47
C SER A 178 -17.81 6.12 -14.95
N GLY A 179 -16.94 7.08 -15.26
CA GLY A 179 -16.68 7.54 -16.63
C GLY A 179 -15.75 6.64 -17.42
N MET A 180 -14.69 6.12 -16.79
CA MET A 180 -13.72 5.23 -17.44
C MET A 180 -13.97 3.74 -17.14
N GLY A 181 -14.91 3.44 -16.24
CA GLY A 181 -15.35 2.10 -15.87
C GLY A 181 -16.73 1.78 -16.42
N VAL A 182 -17.80 2.00 -15.63
CA VAL A 182 -19.18 1.60 -15.95
C VAL A 182 -19.66 2.12 -17.31
N TYR A 183 -19.48 3.42 -17.60
CA TYR A 183 -19.80 4.02 -18.90
C TYR A 183 -19.03 3.35 -20.04
N ALA A 184 -17.73 3.18 -19.86
CA ALA A 184 -16.84 2.63 -20.87
C ALA A 184 -17.14 1.15 -21.15
N LEU A 185 -17.45 0.37 -20.11
CA LEU A 185 -17.86 -1.03 -20.22
C LEU A 185 -19.16 -1.14 -21.01
N ASN A 186 -20.20 -0.38 -20.65
CA ASN A 186 -21.46 -0.38 -21.40
C ASN A 186 -21.22 -0.10 -22.90
N ARG A 187 -20.40 0.91 -23.21
CA ARG A 187 -20.02 1.25 -24.58
C ARG A 187 -19.22 0.17 -25.28
N ALA A 188 -18.38 -0.58 -24.56
CA ALA A 188 -17.65 -1.71 -25.10
C ALA A 188 -18.60 -2.86 -25.48
N LEU A 189 -19.58 -3.17 -24.62
CA LEU A 189 -20.57 -4.22 -24.83
C LEU A 189 -21.47 -3.94 -26.03
N ILE A 190 -22.00 -2.71 -26.16
CA ILE A 190 -22.78 -2.28 -27.34
C ILE A 190 -22.01 -2.50 -28.64
N ARG A 191 -20.69 -2.27 -28.62
CA ARG A 191 -19.79 -2.43 -29.78
C ARG A 191 -19.24 -3.84 -29.93
N LYS A 192 -19.59 -4.77 -29.02
CA LYS A 192 -19.04 -6.13 -28.97
C LYS A 192 -17.50 -6.16 -28.89
N ASN A 193 -16.90 -5.14 -28.26
CA ASN A 193 -15.46 -5.07 -28.02
C ASN A 193 -15.13 -5.75 -26.67
N TYR A 194 -15.10 -7.07 -26.67
CA TYR A 194 -14.94 -7.85 -25.44
C TYR A 194 -13.54 -7.75 -24.82
N GLN A 195 -12.50 -7.50 -25.61
CA GLN A 195 -11.16 -7.25 -25.06
C GLN A 195 -11.15 -6.00 -24.19
N TYR A 196 -11.71 -4.89 -24.69
CA TYR A 196 -11.82 -3.67 -23.91
C TYR A 196 -12.80 -3.81 -22.74
N ALA A 197 -13.89 -4.58 -22.91
CA ALA A 197 -14.81 -4.89 -21.83
C ALA A 197 -14.10 -5.60 -20.66
N SER A 198 -13.27 -6.62 -20.93
CA SER A 198 -12.49 -7.34 -19.91
C SER A 198 -11.54 -6.43 -19.12
N ILE A 199 -10.77 -5.59 -19.82
CA ILE A 199 -9.83 -4.66 -19.17
C ILE A 199 -10.60 -3.66 -18.30
N THR A 200 -11.66 -3.08 -18.83
CA THR A 200 -12.45 -2.06 -18.14
C THR A 200 -13.17 -2.64 -16.93
N PHE A 201 -13.73 -3.85 -17.06
CA PHE A 201 -14.40 -4.56 -15.98
C PHE A 201 -13.44 -4.84 -14.81
N ALA A 202 -12.27 -5.41 -15.10
CA ALA A 202 -11.27 -5.71 -14.06
C ALA A 202 -10.83 -4.45 -13.29
N ARG A 203 -10.56 -3.35 -14.01
CA ARG A 203 -10.21 -2.06 -13.38
C ARG A 203 -11.37 -1.49 -12.56
N SER A 204 -12.61 -1.63 -13.04
CA SER A 204 -13.79 -1.13 -12.32
C SER A 204 -14.02 -1.87 -11.01
N ILE A 205 -13.81 -3.19 -10.97
CA ILE A 205 -13.86 -3.97 -9.72
C ILE A 205 -12.80 -3.46 -8.73
N LYS A 206 -11.56 -3.25 -9.19
CA LYS A 206 -10.48 -2.67 -8.36
C LYS A 206 -10.90 -1.31 -7.78
N TRP A 207 -11.34 -0.38 -8.62
CA TRP A 207 -11.75 0.96 -8.18
C TRP A 207 -12.94 0.96 -7.21
N ALA A 208 -13.90 0.04 -7.38
CA ALA A 208 -15.00 -0.10 -6.43
C ALA A 208 -14.50 -0.52 -5.04
N ILE A 209 -13.56 -1.46 -4.99
CA ILE A 209 -12.94 -1.93 -3.75
C ILE A 209 -12.10 -0.82 -3.11
N GLU A 210 -11.26 -0.11 -3.88
CA GLU A 210 -10.44 1.00 -3.40
C GLU A 210 -11.32 2.15 -2.84
N LEU A 211 -12.42 2.49 -3.52
CA LEU A 211 -13.43 3.42 -3.00
C LEU A 211 -13.99 2.95 -1.65
N ALA A 212 -14.29 1.66 -1.50
CA ALA A 212 -14.77 1.13 -0.22
C ALA A 212 -13.74 1.28 0.92
N PHE A 213 -12.44 1.08 0.64
CA PHE A 213 -11.37 1.36 1.60
C PHE A 213 -11.34 2.83 2.03
N MET A 214 -11.40 3.76 1.06
CA MET A 214 -11.45 5.20 1.38
C MET A 214 -12.67 5.58 2.22
N LEU A 215 -13.84 5.02 1.92
CA LEU A 215 -15.08 5.25 2.68
C LEU A 215 -15.06 4.59 4.07
N ASN A 216 -14.16 3.65 4.31
CA ASN A 216 -13.83 3.08 5.62
C ASN A 216 -12.66 3.81 6.31
N LYS A 217 -12.14 4.90 5.74
CA LYS A 217 -10.97 5.63 6.27
C LYS A 217 -9.76 4.71 6.52
N THR A 218 -9.53 3.78 5.61
CA THR A 218 -8.45 2.79 5.69
C THR A 218 -7.65 2.82 4.39
N TYR A 219 -6.32 2.74 4.45
CA TYR A 219 -5.50 2.55 3.24
C TYR A 219 -5.74 1.14 2.69
N PHE A 220 -5.89 1.01 1.38
CA PHE A 220 -5.87 -0.30 0.76
C PHE A 220 -4.43 -0.84 0.67
N PRO A 221 -4.22 -2.16 0.76
CA PRO A 221 -2.94 -2.76 0.45
C PRO A 221 -2.74 -2.84 -1.06
N TYR A 222 -1.52 -3.15 -1.50
CA TYR A 222 -1.24 -3.48 -2.90
C TYR A 222 -2.09 -4.67 -3.40
N ASP A 223 -2.28 -4.71 -4.72
CA ASP A 223 -3.27 -5.51 -5.45
C ASP A 223 -3.39 -6.97 -5.01
N LYS A 224 -2.25 -7.63 -4.73
CA LYS A 224 -2.16 -9.04 -4.30
C LYS A 224 -3.07 -9.35 -3.11
N TRP A 225 -3.19 -8.41 -2.16
CA TRP A 225 -3.91 -8.61 -0.90
C TRP A 225 -5.24 -7.86 -0.83
N LEU A 226 -5.62 -7.17 -1.90
CA LEU A 226 -6.76 -6.27 -1.91
C LEU A 226 -8.06 -6.97 -1.48
N ASP A 227 -8.38 -8.14 -2.06
CA ASP A 227 -9.57 -8.92 -1.70
C ASP A 227 -9.53 -9.42 -0.24
N ALA A 228 -8.37 -9.93 0.20
CA ALA A 228 -8.21 -10.48 1.55
C ALA A 228 -8.45 -9.43 2.64
N PHE A 229 -8.04 -8.18 2.40
CA PHE A 229 -8.31 -7.06 3.31
C PHE A 229 -9.72 -6.50 3.13
N PHE A 230 -10.21 -6.42 1.89
CA PHE A 230 -11.52 -5.88 1.58
C PHE A 230 -12.63 -6.63 2.32
N ARG A 231 -12.55 -7.96 2.36
CA ARG A 231 -13.49 -8.83 3.10
C ARG A 231 -13.51 -8.57 4.62
N ARG A 232 -12.51 -7.87 5.16
CA ARG A 232 -12.39 -7.53 6.59
C ARG A 232 -12.88 -6.12 6.92
N LEU A 233 -13.28 -5.32 5.92
CA LEU A 233 -13.77 -3.96 6.17
C LEU A 233 -15.06 -3.98 6.99
N SER A 234 -15.12 -3.08 7.98
CA SER A 234 -16.24 -2.99 8.91
C SER A 234 -17.56 -2.54 8.27
N THR A 235 -17.47 -1.82 7.15
CA THR A 235 -18.63 -1.37 6.37
C THR A 235 -18.43 -1.68 4.90
N LEU A 236 -19.53 -1.78 4.15
CA LEU A 236 -19.60 -2.10 2.71
C LEU A 236 -19.26 -3.53 2.31
N ALA A 237 -18.32 -4.22 2.99
CA ALA A 237 -17.90 -5.58 2.64
C ALA A 237 -19.09 -6.55 2.52
N ASP A 238 -19.96 -6.61 3.54
CA ASP A 238 -21.13 -7.51 3.54
C ASP A 238 -22.07 -7.32 2.35
N ARG A 239 -22.18 -6.08 1.84
CA ARG A 239 -23.05 -5.75 0.70
C ARG A 239 -22.37 -5.96 -0.65
N MET A 240 -21.07 -5.67 -0.73
CA MET A 240 -20.32 -5.64 -1.98
C MET A 240 -19.64 -6.97 -2.32
N VAL A 241 -19.15 -7.71 -1.32
CA VAL A 241 -18.44 -8.99 -1.53
C VAL A 241 -19.28 -10.01 -2.31
N PRO A 242 -20.56 -10.29 -1.96
CA PRO A 242 -21.35 -11.25 -2.73
C PRO A 242 -21.54 -10.86 -4.19
N LEU A 243 -21.67 -9.54 -4.45
CA LEU A 243 -21.81 -9.00 -5.79
C LEU A 243 -20.50 -9.11 -6.58
N ILE A 244 -19.37 -8.79 -5.94
CA ILE A 244 -18.04 -8.89 -6.57
C ILE A 244 -17.71 -10.36 -6.87
N ASP A 245 -17.98 -11.28 -5.94
CA ASP A 245 -17.80 -12.73 -6.13
C ASP A 245 -18.62 -13.25 -7.33
N GLU A 246 -19.89 -12.84 -7.43
CA GLU A 246 -20.72 -13.11 -8.61
C GLU A 246 -20.13 -12.48 -9.87
N ALA A 247 -19.67 -11.23 -9.79
CA ALA A 247 -19.17 -10.50 -10.95
C ALA A 247 -17.88 -11.08 -11.51
N VAL A 248 -16.97 -11.63 -10.69
CA VAL A 248 -15.71 -12.21 -11.16
C VAL A 248 -15.85 -13.67 -11.60
N ASP A 249 -16.94 -14.35 -11.24
CA ASP A 249 -17.21 -15.70 -11.71
C ASP A 249 -17.23 -15.79 -13.24
N ILE A 250 -16.62 -16.84 -13.77
CA ILE A 250 -16.44 -17.05 -15.22
C ILE A 250 -17.78 -17.35 -15.92
N GLY A 251 -18.76 -17.88 -15.21
CA GLY A 251 -20.10 -18.19 -15.70
C GLY A 251 -21.02 -16.98 -15.76
N THR A 252 -20.69 -15.88 -15.09
CA THR A 252 -21.52 -14.67 -15.08
C THR A 252 -21.47 -13.97 -16.44
N GLY A 253 -22.64 -13.69 -17.02
CA GLY A 253 -22.76 -13.00 -18.31
C GLY A 253 -22.44 -11.50 -18.24
N TRP A 254 -22.06 -10.91 -19.38
CA TRP A 254 -21.67 -9.49 -19.45
C TRP A 254 -22.74 -8.51 -18.99
N ASP A 255 -24.01 -8.75 -19.33
CA ASP A 255 -25.11 -7.89 -18.91
C ASP A 255 -25.25 -7.88 -17.39
N ARG A 256 -25.09 -9.04 -16.75
CA ARG A 256 -25.12 -9.17 -15.29
C ARG A 256 -23.89 -8.53 -14.63
N LYS A 257 -22.69 -8.70 -15.21
CA LYS A 257 -21.48 -8.01 -14.72
C LYS A 257 -21.65 -6.49 -14.75
N LEU A 258 -22.24 -5.94 -15.81
CA LEU A 258 -22.55 -4.50 -15.89
C LEU A 258 -23.56 -4.08 -14.83
N GLU A 259 -24.68 -4.80 -14.71
CA GLU A 259 -25.71 -4.54 -13.69
C GLU A 259 -25.14 -4.55 -12.26
N ILE A 260 -24.21 -5.47 -11.98
CA ILE A 260 -23.52 -5.51 -10.69
C ILE A 260 -22.70 -4.24 -10.47
N LEU A 261 -21.93 -3.76 -11.45
CA LEU A 261 -21.17 -2.50 -11.28
C LEU A 261 -22.11 -1.30 -11.08
N GLU A 262 -23.30 -1.32 -11.67
CA GLU A 262 -24.33 -0.30 -11.44
C GLU A 262 -24.86 -0.37 -9.99
N GLN A 263 -25.11 -1.58 -9.45
CA GLN A 263 -25.46 -1.77 -8.04
C GLN A 263 -24.34 -1.36 -7.08
N LEU A 264 -23.08 -1.64 -7.42
CA LEU A 264 -21.93 -1.17 -6.64
C LEU A 264 -21.85 0.37 -6.65
N SER A 265 -22.23 1.01 -7.77
CA SER A 265 -22.35 2.48 -7.83
C SER A 265 -23.34 2.98 -6.79
N ASP A 266 -24.54 2.40 -6.73
CA ASP A 266 -25.56 2.77 -5.74
C ASP A 266 -25.08 2.56 -4.29
N ILE A 267 -24.42 1.44 -4.00
CA ILE A 267 -23.92 1.15 -2.64
C ILE A 267 -22.88 2.18 -2.21
N LEU A 268 -21.94 2.54 -3.09
CA LEU A 268 -20.90 3.53 -2.80
C LEU A 268 -21.48 4.94 -2.65
N ASP A 269 -22.42 5.30 -3.52
CA ASP A 269 -23.15 6.58 -3.46
C ASP A 269 -23.95 6.75 -2.17
N GLU A 270 -24.74 5.73 -1.80
CA GLU A 270 -25.49 5.70 -0.54
C GLU A 270 -24.58 5.93 0.66
N ARG A 271 -23.41 5.28 0.68
CA ARG A 271 -22.44 5.46 1.75
C ARG A 271 -21.84 6.84 1.78
N MET A 272 -21.52 7.42 0.61
CA MET A 272 -21.02 8.80 0.52
C MET A 272 -22.06 9.80 1.05
N VAL A 273 -23.35 9.60 0.76
CA VAL A 273 -24.43 10.41 1.35
C VAL A 273 -24.52 10.20 2.85
N GLU A 274 -24.48 8.95 3.32
CA GLU A 274 -24.60 8.58 4.74
C GLU A 274 -23.53 9.26 5.62
N ILE A 275 -22.27 9.30 5.15
CA ILE A 275 -21.16 9.89 5.89
C ILE A 275 -20.89 11.36 5.54
N GLY A 276 -21.71 11.97 4.70
CA GLY A 276 -21.62 13.39 4.35
C GLY A 276 -20.47 13.75 3.40
N VAL A 277 -19.96 12.80 2.61
CA VAL A 277 -19.00 13.08 1.52
C VAL A 277 -19.67 13.83 0.37
N ILE A 278 -20.94 13.52 0.11
CA ILE A 278 -21.78 14.23 -0.88
C ILE A 278 -23.13 14.60 -0.28
N SER A 279 -23.76 15.62 -0.86
CA SER A 279 -25.09 16.07 -0.47
C SER A 279 -26.17 15.04 -0.84
N PRO A 280 -27.24 14.87 -0.02
CA PRO A 280 -28.38 14.06 -0.42
C PRO A 280 -29.01 14.54 -1.73
N HIS A 281 -29.36 13.60 -2.61
CA HIS A 281 -29.94 13.88 -3.91
C HIS A 281 -31.06 12.86 -4.25
N PRO A 282 -31.94 13.15 -5.22
CA PRO A 282 -32.90 12.16 -5.71
C PRO A 282 -32.19 10.96 -6.37
N ARG A 283 -32.92 9.85 -6.53
CA ARG A 283 -32.44 8.70 -7.32
C ARG A 283 -32.33 9.09 -8.80
N PHE A 284 -31.30 8.57 -9.45
CA PHE A 284 -31.07 8.72 -10.88
C PHE A 284 -31.31 7.39 -11.61
N THR A 285 -31.44 7.46 -12.93
CA THR A 285 -31.54 6.27 -13.79
C THR A 285 -30.52 6.37 -14.92
N GLY A 286 -30.07 5.23 -15.44
CA GLY A 286 -29.16 5.17 -16.57
C GLY A 286 -29.77 5.69 -17.88
N ASN A 287 -28.89 5.95 -18.85
CA ASN A 287 -29.27 6.24 -20.24
C ASN A 287 -28.94 5.05 -21.13
N GLU A 288 -29.77 4.79 -22.15
CA GLU A 288 -29.58 3.66 -23.08
C GLU A 288 -28.17 3.60 -23.70
N THR A 289 -27.58 4.74 -24.04
CA THR A 289 -26.28 4.77 -24.72
C THR A 289 -25.12 5.10 -23.79
N SER A 290 -25.38 5.84 -22.71
CA SER A 290 -24.35 6.26 -21.75
C SER A 290 -24.34 5.43 -20.48
N GLY A 291 -25.20 4.41 -20.37
CA GLY A 291 -25.32 3.59 -19.16
C GLY A 291 -25.65 4.40 -17.92
N TYR A 292 -25.38 3.83 -16.75
CA TYR A 292 -25.54 4.49 -15.46
C TYR A 292 -24.24 5.17 -15.00
N ARG A 293 -24.24 6.50 -14.93
CA ARG A 293 -23.06 7.32 -14.61
C ARG A 293 -23.16 8.00 -13.24
N LEU A 294 -23.66 7.28 -12.24
CA LEU A 294 -24.00 7.85 -10.94
C LEU A 294 -22.84 8.61 -10.29
N LEU A 295 -21.66 7.99 -10.17
CA LEU A 295 -20.56 8.61 -9.42
C LEU A 295 -19.91 9.82 -10.13
N GLU A 296 -20.28 10.15 -11.37
CA GLU A 296 -19.95 11.46 -11.96
C GLU A 296 -20.69 12.61 -11.24
N HIS A 297 -21.86 12.33 -10.65
CA HIS A 297 -22.54 13.28 -9.76
C HIS A 297 -21.72 13.52 -8.49
N ALA A 298 -21.28 12.44 -7.83
CA ALA A 298 -20.44 12.51 -6.64
C ALA A 298 -19.12 13.24 -6.93
N TYR A 299 -18.46 12.94 -8.05
CA TYR A 299 -17.27 13.67 -8.52
C TYR A 299 -17.53 15.18 -8.58
N ALA A 300 -18.62 15.59 -9.24
CA ALA A 300 -18.94 17.00 -9.41
C ALA A 300 -19.34 17.69 -8.10
N ASP A 301 -20.04 17.00 -7.20
CA ASP A 301 -20.44 17.56 -5.89
C ASP A 301 -19.22 17.80 -5.00
N ILE A 302 -18.31 16.83 -4.93
CA ILE A 302 -17.07 16.95 -4.14
C ILE A 302 -16.18 18.06 -4.71
N VAL A 303 -15.91 18.06 -6.02
CA VAL A 303 -14.96 19.01 -6.65
C VAL A 303 -15.37 20.48 -6.43
N LYS A 304 -16.68 20.76 -6.38
CA LYS A 304 -17.20 22.12 -6.13
C LYS A 304 -16.92 22.62 -4.71
N GLN A 305 -16.67 21.71 -3.77
CA GLN A 305 -16.43 22.03 -2.36
C GLN A 305 -14.94 22.05 -2.01
N LEU A 306 -14.06 21.52 -2.89
CA LEU A 306 -12.62 21.46 -2.64
C LEU A 306 -11.96 22.84 -2.66
N PRO A 307 -10.94 23.08 -1.82
CA PRO A 307 -10.13 24.28 -1.86
C PRO A 307 -9.26 24.33 -3.13
N ASP A 308 -8.82 25.54 -3.50
CA ASP A 308 -8.15 25.79 -4.78
C ASP A 308 -6.78 25.09 -4.89
N ASP A 309 -6.09 24.88 -3.77
CA ASP A 309 -4.80 24.19 -3.68
C ASP A 309 -4.89 22.68 -3.93
N VAL A 310 -6.11 22.12 -3.93
CA VAL A 310 -6.38 20.69 -4.12
C VAL A 310 -7.17 20.41 -5.39
N ARG A 311 -8.12 21.29 -5.74
CA ARG A 311 -9.15 21.02 -6.76
C ARG A 311 -8.59 20.54 -8.10
N ASN A 312 -7.52 21.18 -8.57
CA ASN A 312 -6.92 20.90 -9.88
C ASN A 312 -5.67 20.01 -9.81
N VAL A 313 -5.31 19.52 -8.63
CA VAL A 313 -4.23 18.56 -8.47
C VAL A 313 -4.75 17.18 -8.86
N VAL A 314 -3.97 16.46 -9.68
CA VAL A 314 -4.25 15.07 -10.03
C VAL A 314 -3.52 14.21 -9.01
N PRO A 315 -4.23 13.38 -8.22
CA PRO A 315 -3.57 12.46 -7.29
C PRO A 315 -2.62 11.52 -8.04
N GLN A 316 -1.49 11.19 -7.43
CA GLN A 316 -0.63 10.08 -7.83
C GLN A 316 -1.24 8.80 -7.27
N TRP A 317 -1.36 7.78 -8.12
CA TRP A 317 -1.99 6.50 -7.80
C TRP A 317 -1.16 5.28 -8.23
N ASP A 318 0.07 5.51 -8.70
CA ASP A 318 0.96 4.47 -9.25
C ASP A 318 2.33 4.59 -8.59
N GLN A 319 3.08 3.48 -8.49
CA GLN A 319 4.32 3.31 -7.73
C GLN A 319 5.55 3.98 -8.38
N VAL A 320 5.45 5.28 -8.69
CA VAL A 320 6.49 6.00 -9.47
C VAL A 320 7.84 6.04 -8.78
N TYR A 321 7.88 6.25 -7.46
CA TYR A 321 9.15 6.36 -6.73
C TYR A 321 9.79 4.99 -6.49
N LEU A 322 8.97 3.95 -6.37
CA LEU A 322 9.44 2.58 -6.26
C LEU A 322 10.02 2.10 -7.59
N GLU A 323 9.38 2.44 -8.72
CA GLU A 323 9.90 2.18 -10.06
C GLU A 323 11.21 2.95 -10.33
N GLU A 324 11.31 4.22 -9.91
CA GLU A 324 12.55 4.99 -9.99
C GLU A 324 13.67 4.31 -9.21
N PHE A 325 13.40 3.89 -7.97
CA PHE A 325 14.35 3.12 -7.15
C PHE A 325 14.77 1.81 -7.83
N HIS A 326 13.81 1.02 -8.33
CA HIS A 326 14.11 -0.24 -9.03
C HIS A 326 14.94 -0.01 -10.29
N THR A 327 14.67 1.05 -11.03
CA THR A 327 15.43 1.42 -12.23
C THR A 327 16.90 1.65 -11.88
N THR A 328 17.18 2.46 -10.85
CA THR A 328 18.56 2.70 -10.39
C THR A 328 19.21 1.42 -9.85
N TYR A 329 18.48 0.61 -9.09
CA TYR A 329 19.00 -0.66 -8.57
C TYR A 329 19.43 -1.62 -9.68
N VAL A 330 18.60 -1.75 -10.72
CA VAL A 330 18.91 -2.61 -11.88
C VAL A 330 20.07 -2.05 -12.70
N GLU A 331 20.18 -0.73 -12.85
CA GLU A 331 21.29 -0.08 -13.57
C GLU A 331 22.65 -0.40 -12.94
N GLU A 332 22.71 -0.55 -11.62
CA GLU A 332 23.95 -0.81 -10.88
C GLU A 332 24.37 -2.28 -10.86
N LEU A 333 23.47 -3.21 -11.20
CA LEU A 333 23.73 -4.65 -11.15
C LEU A 333 24.23 -5.21 -12.49
N PRO A 334 25.22 -6.13 -12.48
CA PRO A 334 25.48 -6.99 -13.62
C PRO A 334 24.22 -7.76 -14.04
N ILE A 335 24.02 -7.94 -15.35
CA ILE A 335 22.81 -8.62 -15.86
C ILE A 335 22.72 -10.07 -15.37
N GLU A 336 23.86 -10.73 -15.17
CA GLU A 336 23.90 -12.10 -14.65
C GLU A 336 23.44 -12.19 -13.19
N ASP A 337 23.76 -11.18 -12.38
CA ASP A 337 23.30 -11.09 -10.99
C ASP A 337 21.79 -10.82 -10.95
N TRP A 338 21.29 -9.96 -11.85
CA TRP A 338 19.85 -9.71 -12.01
C TRP A 338 19.09 -10.97 -12.44
N ASP A 339 19.59 -11.70 -13.43
CA ASP A 339 19.00 -12.97 -13.88
C ASP A 339 18.97 -14.00 -12.74
N HIS A 340 20.05 -14.09 -11.96
CA HIS A 340 20.10 -14.96 -10.78
C HIS A 340 19.07 -14.54 -9.72
N LEU A 341 18.92 -13.25 -9.43
CA LEU A 341 17.89 -12.75 -8.51
C LEU A 341 16.47 -13.09 -8.98
N LEU A 342 16.24 -13.10 -10.29
CA LEU A 342 14.96 -13.50 -10.90
C LEU A 342 14.79 -15.02 -11.05
N ASN A 343 15.76 -15.82 -10.60
CA ASN A 343 15.81 -17.27 -10.81
C ASN A 343 15.72 -17.69 -12.28
N LEU A 344 16.24 -16.86 -13.19
CA LEU A 344 16.27 -17.14 -14.62
C LEU A 344 17.52 -17.95 -14.95
N THR A 345 17.31 -19.12 -15.56
CA THR A 345 18.41 -19.97 -16.05
C THR A 345 18.39 -19.99 -17.58
N PRO A 346 19.47 -19.57 -18.26
CA PRO A 346 19.57 -19.69 -19.71
C PRO A 346 19.41 -21.15 -20.14
N VAL A 347 18.63 -21.38 -21.20
CA VAL A 347 18.57 -22.69 -21.85
C VAL A 347 19.53 -22.65 -23.03
N ASP A 348 20.53 -23.53 -23.03
CA ASP A 348 21.44 -23.68 -24.17
C ASP A 348 20.61 -23.99 -25.43
N SER A 349 20.78 -23.15 -26.47
CA SER A 349 20.07 -23.23 -27.75
C SER A 349 20.70 -24.21 -28.73
#